data_AF-A0A5N6N098-F1
#
_entry.id   AF-A0A5N6N098-F1
#
_cell.length_a   1.000
_cell.length_b   1.000
_cell.length_c   1.000
_cell.angle_alpha   90.00
_cell.angle_beta   90.00
_cell.angle_gamma   90.00
#
_symmetry.space_group_name_H-M   'P 1'
#
loop_
_entity.id
_entity.type
_entity.pdbx_description
1 polymer ?
#
loop_
_entity_poly.entity_id
_entity_poly.type
_entity_poly.pdbx_seq_one_letter_code
_entity_poly.pdbx_strand_id
1 'polypeptide(L)'
;MPLNSAPSSAPTFPVSTSYPSTSAPKSPSSTFHFTYSRQKIDQIQLPAHNAKPNGKIQQNYPSYVMEECKWGSYAKGALYALKSRGHHLKQGLDSSSLSSSAAVGIAYLLALESANGLTVSPTQNIEYDRLIENEYLGLKNGILDQSAILLSRYRCLTCMDCKTKIHKLIHPPKFEMEKIAKFKFPYKILLAFSGLKQVLTTNPGYNRRVTECREAAEILLKAAGKKAEPVLSNVEQEEFEAHKGMVDRLIMKLLDFGTYLVIGLEAWACGNFEEFGKLISASGGCCVAFVNSDYADEAASFVKTEYVKLQPELASHLNKDTSVVICDSGDCA
;
A
#
# COMPACT_ATOMS: atom_id res chain seq x y z
N MET A 1 10.73 44.42 34.25
CA MET A 1 10.29 45.33 33.16
C MET A 1 11.50 45.59 32.25
N PRO A 2 11.32 45.68 30.92
CA PRO A 2 11.59 44.54 30.02
C PRO A 2 12.34 44.88 28.70
N LEU A 3 12.36 43.91 27.76
CA LEU A 3 12.70 43.90 26.30
C LEU A 3 14.06 43.24 25.97
N ASN A 4 14.26 42.31 25.03
CA ASN A 4 13.44 41.63 24.00
C ASN A 4 14.26 40.41 23.52
N SER A 5 13.77 39.15 23.53
CA SER A 5 13.03 38.42 22.49
C SER A 5 13.76 38.19 21.14
N ALA A 6 14.05 36.92 20.84
CA ALA A 6 14.05 36.35 19.48
C ALA A 6 13.80 34.82 19.58
N PRO A 7 12.68 34.30 19.07
CA PRO A 7 12.47 32.86 18.90
C PRO A 7 13.02 32.42 17.54
N SER A 8 13.89 31.40 17.53
CA SER A 8 14.29 30.69 16.31
C SER A 8 13.15 29.78 15.86
N SER A 9 12.22 30.31 15.07
CA SER A 9 11.20 29.52 14.37
C SER A 9 11.88 28.67 13.29
N ALA A 10 11.78 27.34 13.43
CA ALA A 10 12.06 26.43 12.32
C ALA A 10 11.04 26.68 11.20
N PRO A 11 11.47 26.75 9.92
CA PRO A 11 10.53 26.94 8.83
C PRO A 11 9.72 25.66 8.60
N THR A 12 8.44 25.70 8.96
CA THR A 12 7.42 24.74 8.53
C THR A 12 6.93 25.15 7.15
N PHE A 13 7.39 24.46 6.10
CA PHE A 13 6.80 24.58 4.77
C PHE A 13 5.73 23.49 4.63
N PRO A 14 4.45 23.84 4.42
CA PRO A 14 3.47 22.86 4.02
C PRO A 14 3.84 22.37 2.61
N VAL A 15 3.97 21.06 2.42
CA VAL A 15 3.83 20.47 1.08
C VAL A 15 2.33 20.53 0.76
N SER A 16 1.90 21.71 0.34
CA SER A 16 0.56 22.05 -0.12
C SER A 16 0.66 22.33 -1.61
N THR A 17 0.06 21.47 -2.43
CA THR A 17 -0.43 21.89 -3.73
C THR A 17 -1.67 22.73 -3.48
N SER A 18 -1.50 24.05 -3.43
CA SER A 18 -2.59 24.97 -3.11
C SER A 18 -3.57 25.14 -4.28
N TYR A 19 -4.86 24.91 -4.02
CA TYR A 19 -5.96 25.70 -4.57
C TYR A 19 -7.02 25.94 -3.45
N PRO A 20 -7.80 27.04 -3.53
CA PRO A 20 -8.38 27.68 -2.35
C PRO A 20 -9.62 26.98 -1.79
N SER A 21 -9.78 27.14 -0.47
CA SER A 21 -10.74 26.48 0.41
C SER A 21 -12.19 26.98 0.29
N THR A 22 -13.15 26.05 0.41
CA THR A 22 -14.44 26.29 1.07
C THR A 22 -14.82 25.07 1.93
N SER A 23 -15.39 25.34 3.09
CA SER A 23 -15.62 24.47 4.24
C SER A 23 -16.80 23.48 4.12
N ALA A 24 -16.59 22.18 4.40
CA ALA A 24 -17.43 21.21 5.15
C ALA A 24 -16.89 19.75 4.94
N PRO A 25 -17.37 18.73 5.68
CA PRO A 25 -16.53 17.79 6.44
C PRO A 25 -15.63 16.86 5.61
N LYS A 26 -14.44 16.59 6.15
CA LYS A 26 -13.33 15.86 5.52
C LYS A 26 -13.47 14.34 5.67
N SER A 27 -13.51 13.63 4.54
CA SER A 27 -13.13 12.21 4.40
C SER A 27 -11.58 12.08 4.43
N PRO A 28 -10.97 10.98 4.91
CA PRO A 28 -9.58 11.00 5.38
C PRO A 28 -8.56 10.99 4.23
N SER A 29 -8.23 12.18 3.73
CA SER A 29 -6.91 12.43 3.16
C SER A 29 -5.88 12.31 4.27
N SER A 30 -5.19 11.18 4.34
CA SER A 30 -4.06 11.03 5.27
C SER A 30 -2.89 11.87 4.75
N THR A 31 -2.81 13.13 5.20
CA THR A 31 -1.68 14.01 4.89
C THR A 31 -0.59 13.79 5.93
N PHE A 32 0.62 13.45 5.49
CA PHE A 32 1.79 13.34 6.36
C PHE A 32 2.52 14.68 6.42
N HIS A 33 2.71 15.21 7.61
CA HIS A 33 3.51 16.42 7.85
C HIS A 33 4.84 16.01 8.49
N PHE A 34 5.95 16.42 7.87
CA PHE A 34 7.29 16.19 8.39
C PHE A 34 8.01 17.51 8.68
N THR A 35 8.89 17.49 9.67
CA THR A 35 9.82 18.58 9.96
C THR A 35 11.25 18.08 9.79
N TYR A 36 12.12 18.95 9.28
CA TYR A 36 13.51 18.62 8.98
C TYR A 36 14.42 19.43 9.89
N SER A 37 15.51 18.82 10.32
CA SER A 37 16.59 19.48 11.03
C SER A 37 17.93 19.07 10.42
N ARG A 38 18.94 19.96 10.46
CA ARG A 38 20.31 19.61 10.10
C ARG A 38 20.86 18.66 11.16
N GLN A 39 20.66 17.37 10.97
CA GLN A 39 21.28 16.33 11.78
C GLN A 39 22.46 15.70 11.05
N LYS A 40 23.49 15.34 11.82
CA LYS A 40 24.58 14.51 11.33
C LYS A 40 23.99 13.13 11.01
N ILE A 41 23.95 12.78 9.72
CA ILE A 41 23.47 11.47 9.31
C ILE A 41 24.59 10.45 9.56
N ASP A 42 24.75 10.06 10.83
CA ASP A 42 25.73 9.04 11.21
C ASP A 42 25.35 7.66 10.62
N GLN A 43 26.33 6.75 10.67
CA GLN A 43 26.50 5.53 9.87
C GLN A 43 25.23 4.72 9.57
N ILE A 44 25.22 4.06 8.41
CA ILE A 44 24.16 3.12 7.97
C ILE A 44 23.92 2.10 9.07
N GLN A 45 22.77 2.17 9.76
CA GLN A 45 22.32 1.08 10.61
C GLN A 45 21.91 -0.08 9.68
N LEU A 46 22.58 -1.21 9.84
CA LEU A 46 22.33 -2.42 9.07
C LEU A 46 20.90 -2.94 9.31
N PRO A 47 20.30 -3.65 8.34
CA PRO A 47 18.96 -4.22 8.48
C PRO A 47 18.82 -5.08 9.73
N ALA A 48 17.67 -4.96 10.42
CA ALA A 48 17.39 -5.67 11.67
C ALA A 48 17.52 -7.21 11.56
N HIS A 49 17.40 -7.78 10.35
CA HIS A 49 17.42 -9.22 10.10
C HIS A 49 18.77 -9.79 9.63
N ASN A 50 19.81 -8.97 9.43
CA ASN A 50 21.10 -9.40 8.87
C ASN A 50 22.23 -9.57 9.91
N ALA A 51 21.93 -9.56 11.21
CA ALA A 51 22.92 -9.91 12.23
C ALA A 51 23.16 -11.44 12.25
N LYS A 52 24.22 -11.91 11.59
CA LYS A 52 24.65 -13.32 11.68
C LYS A 52 25.14 -13.65 13.10
N PRO A 53 24.69 -14.74 13.74
CA PRO A 53 25.29 -15.21 14.98
C PRO A 53 26.53 -16.05 14.62
N ASN A 54 27.69 -15.41 14.44
CA ASN A 54 28.96 -16.15 14.38
C ASN A 54 29.66 -16.05 15.74
N GLY A 55 29.77 -17.20 16.40
CA GLY A 55 30.24 -17.32 17.77
C GLY A 55 31.71 -16.96 17.98
N LYS A 56 31.97 -16.26 19.09
CA LYS A 56 32.81 -16.69 20.22
C LYS A 56 32.57 -15.72 21.39
N ILE A 57 32.51 -16.28 22.60
CA ILE A 57 32.12 -15.65 23.86
C ILE A 57 33.15 -14.60 24.30
N GLN A 58 32.70 -13.36 24.61
CA GLN A 58 33.09 -12.62 25.81
C GLN A 58 32.15 -11.42 26.06
N GLN A 59 31.99 -11.13 27.35
CA GLN A 59 30.98 -10.29 28.01
C GLN A 59 30.98 -8.80 27.59
N ASN A 60 29.84 -8.17 27.85
CA ASN A 60 29.49 -6.74 27.74
C ASN A 60 29.02 -6.25 26.36
N TYR A 61 27.85 -6.74 25.93
CA TYR A 61 26.96 -5.94 25.09
C TYR A 61 25.91 -5.29 26.00
N PRO A 62 25.66 -3.97 25.91
CA PRO A 62 24.49 -3.40 26.55
C PRO A 62 23.30 -4.13 25.97
N SER A 63 22.42 -4.65 26.83
CA SER A 63 21.16 -5.27 26.46
C SER A 63 20.53 -4.41 25.37
N TYR A 64 20.52 -4.90 24.14
CA TYR A 64 19.81 -4.24 23.06
C TYR A 64 18.35 -4.36 23.48
N VAL A 65 17.86 -3.30 24.11
CA VAL A 65 16.43 -3.11 24.36
C VAL A 65 15.82 -3.35 23.00
N MET A 66 14.99 -4.38 22.89
CA MET A 66 14.12 -4.59 21.73
C MET A 66 13.27 -3.34 21.64
N GLU A 67 13.79 -2.35 20.93
CA GLU A 67 13.18 -1.04 20.82
C GLU A 67 11.87 -1.27 20.09
N GLU A 68 10.76 -0.99 20.79
CA GLU A 68 9.42 -1.15 20.24
C GLU A 68 9.39 -0.56 18.83
N CYS A 69 9.03 -1.38 17.86
CA CYS A 69 9.00 -1.06 16.45
C CYS A 69 7.99 0.09 16.19
N LYS A 70 8.45 1.33 16.29
CA LYS A 70 7.62 2.54 16.18
C LYS A 70 8.20 3.45 15.11
N TRP A 71 7.67 3.37 13.88
CA TRP A 71 7.79 4.32 12.75
C TRP A 71 9.19 4.72 12.24
N GLY A 72 10.15 5.00 13.12
CA GLY A 72 11.54 5.31 12.79
C GLY A 72 12.20 4.23 11.94
N SER A 73 11.70 2.99 11.93
CA SER A 73 12.16 1.95 11.02
C SER A 73 11.91 2.29 9.55
N TYR A 74 10.79 2.92 9.18
CA TYR A 74 10.55 3.37 7.81
C TYR A 74 11.45 4.55 7.44
N ALA A 75 11.66 5.49 8.36
CA ALA A 75 12.58 6.63 8.14
C ALA A 75 14.02 6.15 7.91
N LYS A 76 14.51 5.23 8.77
CA LYS A 76 15.82 4.60 8.63
C LYS A 76 15.92 3.76 7.36
N GLY A 77 14.85 3.04 7.02
CA GLY A 77 14.75 2.29 5.78
C GLY A 77 14.84 3.20 4.55
N ALA A 78 14.13 4.32 4.52
CA ALA A 78 14.18 5.29 3.42
C ALA A 78 15.59 5.87 3.25
N LEU A 79 16.25 6.21 4.37
CA LEU A 79 17.65 6.62 4.38
C LEU A 79 18.56 5.52 3.80
N TYR A 80 18.35 4.27 4.20
CA TYR A 80 19.08 3.11 3.68
C TYR A 80 18.87 2.95 2.17
N ALA A 81 17.63 2.99 1.69
CA ALA A 81 17.29 2.81 0.27
C ALA A 81 17.91 3.89 -0.62
N LEU A 82 17.88 5.16 -0.18
CA LEU A 82 18.53 6.26 -0.91
C LEU A 82 20.06 6.13 -0.90
N LYS A 83 20.67 5.85 0.25
CA LYS A 83 22.13 5.72 0.37
C LYS A 83 22.67 4.51 -0.41
N SER A 84 22.00 3.35 -0.35
CA SER A 84 22.44 2.13 -1.05
C SER A 84 22.43 2.29 -2.58
N ARG A 85 21.74 3.32 -3.08
CA ARG A 85 21.64 3.69 -4.50
C ARG A 85 22.53 4.89 -4.86
N GLY A 86 23.44 5.28 -3.96
CA GLY A 86 24.47 6.28 -4.22
C GLY A 86 24.09 7.72 -3.90
N HIS A 87 22.92 7.98 -3.29
CA HIS A 87 22.52 9.35 -2.94
C HIS A 87 23.26 9.86 -1.71
N HIS A 88 23.86 11.04 -1.82
CA HIS A 88 24.52 11.73 -0.71
C HIS A 88 23.55 12.65 0.02
N LEU A 89 23.10 12.21 1.20
CA LEU A 89 22.17 12.96 2.03
C LEU A 89 22.93 13.86 3.02
N LYS A 90 22.55 15.15 3.08
CA LYS A 90 23.08 16.18 3.99
C LYS A 90 22.11 16.53 5.12
N GLN A 91 20.80 16.30 4.91
CA GLN A 91 19.72 16.61 5.85
C GLN A 91 18.94 15.35 6.20
N GLY A 92 18.64 15.18 7.49
CA GLY A 92 17.81 14.11 8.03
C GLY A 92 16.37 14.55 8.31
N LEU A 93 15.58 13.62 8.83
CA LEU A 93 14.17 13.81 9.19
C LEU A 93 13.95 13.45 10.66
N ASP A 94 13.29 14.32 11.42
CA ASP A 94 12.83 13.98 12.77
C ASP A 94 11.54 13.16 12.65
N SER A 95 11.58 11.91 13.10
CA SER A 95 10.51 10.94 12.91
C SER A 95 9.33 11.21 13.85
N SER A 96 8.34 11.99 13.41
CA SER A 96 7.03 12.03 14.07
C SER A 96 6.16 10.85 13.61
N SER A 97 5.60 10.13 14.58
CA SER A 97 4.91 8.84 14.44
C SER A 97 3.59 8.91 13.66
N LEU A 98 3.53 8.34 12.46
CA LEU A 98 2.26 8.11 11.74
C LEU A 98 2.32 6.80 10.92
N SER A 99 1.25 6.00 11.02
CA SER A 99 0.68 4.91 10.19
C SER A 99 1.51 3.82 9.46
N SER A 100 1.02 2.56 9.48
CA SER A 100 1.71 1.36 8.94
C SER A 100 1.33 1.13 7.49
N SER A 101 2.19 1.54 6.55
CA SER A 101 1.98 1.28 5.12
C SER A 101 3.20 1.73 4.29
N ALA A 102 3.32 1.19 3.08
CA ALA A 102 4.07 1.75 1.96
C ALA A 102 3.86 3.28 1.79
N ALA A 103 2.67 3.80 2.14
CA ALA A 103 2.42 5.24 2.14
C ALA A 103 3.42 6.03 3.01
N VAL A 104 3.88 5.45 4.12
CA VAL A 104 4.83 6.11 5.03
C VAL A 104 6.26 6.00 4.56
N GLY A 105 6.67 4.84 4.02
CA GLY A 105 8.00 4.73 3.41
C GLY A 105 8.15 5.67 2.20
N ILE A 106 7.14 5.74 1.33
CA ILE A 106 7.06 6.71 0.22
C ILE A 106 7.08 8.16 0.75
N ALA A 107 6.31 8.47 1.79
CA ALA A 107 6.29 9.82 2.34
C ALA A 107 7.66 10.24 2.90
N TYR A 108 8.39 9.32 3.55
CA TYR A 108 9.77 9.55 3.99
C TYR A 108 10.75 9.71 2.81
N LEU A 109 10.61 8.92 1.74
CA LEU A 109 11.44 9.06 0.54
C LEU A 109 11.27 10.46 -0.09
N LEU A 110 10.03 10.85 -0.38
CA LEU A 110 9.72 12.15 -0.97
C LEU A 110 10.17 13.32 -0.07
N ALA A 111 10.03 13.16 1.25
CA ALA A 111 10.49 14.13 2.22
C ALA A 111 12.02 14.28 2.21
N LEU A 112 12.76 13.16 2.26
CA LEU A 112 14.23 13.16 2.20
C LEU A 112 14.75 13.70 0.87
N GLU A 113 14.11 13.36 -0.23
CA GLU A 113 14.44 13.89 -1.56
C GLU A 113 14.32 15.41 -1.60
N SER A 114 13.17 15.93 -1.16
CA SER A 114 12.91 17.36 -1.09
C SER A 114 13.94 18.09 -0.21
N ALA A 115 14.21 17.57 1.00
CA ALA A 115 15.18 18.17 1.92
C ALA A 115 16.62 18.14 1.40
N ASN A 116 16.94 17.23 0.48
CA ASN A 116 18.29 17.07 -0.07
C ASN A 116 18.42 17.54 -1.52
N GLY A 117 17.36 18.12 -2.10
CA GLY A 117 17.34 18.57 -3.49
C GLY A 117 17.54 17.44 -4.50
N LEU A 118 17.10 16.22 -4.17
CA LEU A 118 17.18 15.07 -5.06
C LEU A 118 15.98 15.05 -6.01
N THR A 119 16.20 14.55 -7.22
CA THR A 119 15.12 14.26 -8.18
C THR A 119 15.15 12.76 -8.46
N VAL A 120 14.19 12.04 -7.88
CA VAL A 120 14.04 10.60 -8.06
C VAL A 120 12.74 10.37 -8.81
N SER A 121 12.78 9.51 -9.83
CA SER A 121 11.57 9.21 -10.59
C SER A 121 10.59 8.34 -9.78
N PRO A 122 9.27 8.39 -10.07
CA PRO A 122 8.29 7.52 -9.42
C PRO A 122 8.67 6.03 -9.48
N THR A 123 9.17 5.56 -10.62
CA THR A 123 9.62 4.16 -10.78
C THR A 123 10.78 3.80 -9.86
N GLN A 124 11.71 4.73 -9.63
CA GLN A 124 12.79 4.52 -8.67
C GLN A 124 12.26 4.50 -7.24
N ASN A 125 11.32 5.38 -6.90
CA ASN A 125 10.72 5.40 -5.56
C ASN A 125 9.88 4.16 -5.23
N ILE A 126 9.21 3.57 -6.22
CA ILE A 126 8.56 2.26 -6.09
C ILE A 126 9.59 1.20 -5.67
N GLU A 127 10.75 1.17 -6.31
CA GLU A 127 11.80 0.21 -5.97
C GLU A 127 12.45 0.54 -4.62
N TYR A 128 12.64 1.81 -4.30
CA TYR A 128 13.23 2.20 -3.02
C TYR A 128 12.34 1.79 -1.87
N ASP A 129 11.04 2.01 -1.95
CA ASP A 129 10.10 1.59 -0.91
C ASP A 129 9.98 0.06 -0.83
N ARG A 130 10.04 -0.65 -1.97
CA ARG A 130 10.19 -2.12 -1.95
C ARG A 130 11.46 -2.55 -1.21
N LEU A 131 12.58 -1.84 -1.35
CA LEU A 131 13.82 -2.13 -0.60
C LEU A 131 13.64 -1.85 0.90
N ILE A 132 12.94 -0.78 1.27
CA ILE A 132 12.56 -0.50 2.68
C ILE A 132 11.86 -1.73 3.25
N GLU A 133 10.81 -2.21 2.58
CA GLU A 133 9.99 -3.29 3.11
C GLU A 133 10.71 -4.64 3.07
N ASN A 134 11.35 -4.99 1.94
CA ASN A 134 11.96 -6.31 1.74
C ASN A 134 13.29 -6.51 2.45
N GLU A 135 14.15 -5.50 2.46
CA GLU A 135 15.50 -5.60 3.01
C GLU A 135 15.57 -5.06 4.42
N TYR A 136 14.95 -3.91 4.69
CA TYR A 136 15.04 -3.26 6.00
C TYR A 136 14.00 -3.81 7.00
N LEU A 137 12.74 -4.00 6.57
CA LEU A 137 11.65 -4.47 7.42
C LEU A 137 11.37 -5.98 7.32
N GLY A 138 11.96 -6.68 6.35
CA GLY A 138 11.81 -8.12 6.17
C GLY A 138 10.47 -8.59 5.58
N LEU A 139 9.60 -7.69 5.11
CA LEU A 139 8.33 -8.01 4.47
C LEU A 139 8.54 -8.26 2.97
N LYS A 140 8.22 -9.46 2.48
CA LYS A 140 8.48 -9.89 1.09
C LYS A 140 7.36 -9.53 0.11
N ASN A 141 6.81 -8.33 0.23
CA ASN A 141 5.76 -7.86 -0.66
C ASN A 141 6.28 -7.41 -2.03
N GLY A 142 5.33 -7.30 -2.97
CA GLY A 142 5.56 -6.81 -4.32
C GLY A 142 5.56 -5.29 -4.40
N ILE A 143 5.28 -4.76 -5.60
CA ILE A 143 5.31 -3.31 -5.90
C ILE A 143 3.94 -2.64 -5.94
N LEU A 144 2.86 -3.39 -5.68
CA LEU A 144 1.49 -2.95 -5.99
C LEU A 144 1.11 -1.69 -5.20
N ASP A 145 1.35 -1.68 -3.90
CA ASP A 145 0.93 -0.57 -3.01
C ASP A 145 1.68 0.72 -3.36
N GLN A 146 3.00 0.64 -3.53
CA GLN A 146 3.84 1.77 -3.92
C GLN A 146 3.45 2.31 -5.28
N SER A 147 3.16 1.41 -6.22
CA SER A 147 2.73 1.78 -7.58
C SER A 147 1.38 2.48 -7.52
N ALA A 148 0.43 1.97 -6.72
CA ALA A 148 -0.87 2.60 -6.54
C ALA A 148 -0.72 4.01 -5.95
N ILE A 149 0.17 4.22 -4.98
CA ILE A 149 0.41 5.53 -4.36
C ILE A 149 1.00 6.54 -5.36
N LEU A 150 2.03 6.14 -6.13
CA LEU A 150 2.80 7.06 -6.96
C LEU A 150 2.24 7.24 -8.39
N LEU A 151 1.62 6.21 -8.95
CA LEU A 151 1.22 6.18 -10.36
C LEU A 151 -0.26 6.41 -10.57
N SER A 152 -1.10 6.30 -9.53
CA SER A 152 -2.53 6.51 -9.70
C SER A 152 -2.87 7.96 -10.03
N ARG A 153 -3.97 8.12 -10.75
CA ARG A 153 -4.53 9.42 -11.11
C ARG A 153 -6.00 9.45 -10.73
N TYR A 154 -6.43 10.64 -10.35
CA TYR A 154 -7.81 10.90 -9.99
C TYR A 154 -8.77 10.39 -11.09
N ARG A 155 -9.83 9.69 -10.67
CA ARG A 155 -10.88 9.08 -11.53
C ARG A 155 -10.38 8.08 -12.58
N CYS A 156 -9.21 7.49 -12.39
CA CYS A 156 -8.68 6.45 -13.26
C CYS A 156 -8.49 5.15 -12.49
N LEU A 157 -8.69 4.01 -13.17
CA LEU A 157 -8.23 2.73 -12.67
C LEU A 157 -6.77 2.53 -13.12
N THR A 158 -5.87 2.30 -12.17
CA THR A 158 -4.47 2.00 -12.46
C THR A 158 -4.30 0.50 -12.67
N CYS A 159 -4.05 0.10 -13.92
CA CYS A 159 -3.64 -1.27 -14.23
C CYS A 159 -2.12 -1.36 -14.17
N MET A 160 -1.59 -2.23 -13.32
CA MET A 160 -0.15 -2.43 -13.15
C MET A 160 0.24 -3.85 -13.56
N ASP A 161 1.10 -3.97 -14.55
CA ASP A 161 1.79 -5.23 -14.83
C ASP A 161 3.01 -5.34 -13.90
N CYS A 162 2.88 -6.16 -12.86
CA CYS A 162 3.95 -6.33 -11.87
C CYS A 162 5.19 -7.08 -12.41
N LYS A 163 5.09 -7.75 -13.56
CA LYS A 163 6.21 -8.46 -14.20
C LYS A 163 7.04 -7.48 -15.03
N THR A 164 6.39 -6.73 -15.92
CA THR A 164 7.08 -5.78 -16.82
C THR A 164 7.26 -4.40 -16.19
N LYS A 165 6.56 -4.13 -15.07
CA LYS A 165 6.48 -2.83 -14.38
C LYS A 165 5.84 -1.72 -15.22
N ILE A 166 5.12 -2.08 -16.27
CA ILE A 166 4.39 -1.15 -17.12
C ILE A 166 3.02 -0.89 -16.48
N HIS A 167 2.62 0.38 -16.39
CA HIS A 167 1.30 0.77 -15.92
C HIS A 167 0.46 1.39 -17.04
N LYS A 168 -0.86 1.24 -16.94
CA LYS A 168 -1.85 1.88 -17.81
C LYS A 168 -2.93 2.52 -16.95
N LEU A 169 -3.32 3.73 -17.33
CA LEU A 169 -4.48 4.41 -16.74
C LEU A 169 -5.70 4.10 -17.59
N ILE A 170 -6.68 3.44 -17.00
CA ILE A 170 -7.95 3.16 -17.65
C ILE A 170 -8.95 4.22 -17.21
N HIS A 171 -9.32 5.07 -18.16
CA HIS A 171 -10.32 6.10 -17.95
C HIS A 171 -11.72 5.49 -18.13
N PRO A 172 -12.69 5.84 -17.27
CA PRO A 172 -14.10 5.56 -17.55
C PRO A 172 -14.57 6.35 -18.79
N PRO A 173 -15.73 6.01 -19.38
CA PRO A 173 -16.23 6.66 -20.60
C PRO A 173 -16.31 8.19 -20.49
N LYS A 174 -15.72 8.91 -21.46
CA LYS A 174 -15.67 10.39 -21.48
C LYS A 174 -17.06 11.05 -21.41
N PHE A 175 -18.05 10.46 -22.07
CA PHE A 175 -19.41 11.01 -22.17
C PHE A 175 -20.17 10.97 -20.84
N GLU A 176 -19.86 10.02 -19.95
CA GLU A 176 -20.44 9.98 -18.61
C GLU A 176 -19.78 11.02 -17.69
N MET A 177 -18.48 11.24 -17.82
CA MET A 177 -17.73 12.14 -16.93
C MET A 177 -18.22 13.60 -16.98
N GLU A 178 -18.66 14.07 -18.16
CA GLU A 178 -19.23 15.42 -18.36
C GLU A 178 -20.66 15.56 -17.82
N LYS A 179 -21.46 14.48 -17.87
CA LYS A 179 -22.78 14.43 -17.21
C LYS A 179 -22.66 14.28 -15.69
N ILE A 180 -21.68 13.51 -15.23
CA ILE A 180 -21.36 13.28 -13.80
C ILE A 180 -20.78 14.54 -13.14
N ALA A 181 -20.12 15.42 -13.89
CA ALA A 181 -19.75 16.74 -13.37
C ALA A 181 -20.99 17.61 -12.98
N LYS A 182 -22.18 17.25 -13.49
CA LYS A 182 -23.48 17.87 -13.14
C LYS A 182 -24.37 16.98 -12.27
N PHE A 183 -24.07 15.68 -12.14
CA PHE A 183 -24.89 14.68 -11.45
C PHE A 183 -24.03 13.69 -10.66
N LYS A 184 -24.51 13.29 -9.49
CA LYS A 184 -23.93 12.25 -8.62
C LYS A 184 -23.36 11.07 -9.43
N PHE A 185 -22.12 10.65 -9.13
CA PHE A 185 -21.52 9.44 -9.72
C PHE A 185 -22.45 8.24 -9.50
N PRO A 186 -22.66 7.34 -10.48
CA PRO A 186 -23.62 6.23 -10.34
C PRO A 186 -23.27 5.24 -9.23
N TYR A 187 -22.02 5.22 -8.76
CA TYR A 187 -21.57 4.35 -7.68
C TYR A 187 -20.81 5.12 -6.58
N LYS A 188 -20.77 4.50 -5.40
CA LYS A 188 -19.84 4.81 -4.31
C LYS A 188 -19.01 3.57 -4.00
N ILE A 189 -17.84 3.77 -3.39
CA ILE A 189 -17.01 2.67 -2.92
C ILE A 189 -17.21 2.56 -1.42
N LEU A 190 -17.59 1.38 -0.93
CA LEU A 190 -17.63 1.08 0.50
C LEU A 190 -16.35 0.39 0.91
N LEU A 191 -15.70 0.90 1.95
CA LEU A 191 -14.58 0.26 2.64
C LEU A 191 -15.05 -0.24 3.99
N ALA A 192 -15.01 -1.55 4.23
CA ALA A 192 -15.41 -2.18 5.48
C ALA A 192 -14.20 -2.70 6.24
N PHE A 193 -14.03 -2.25 7.49
CA PHE A 193 -12.94 -2.68 8.34
C PHE A 193 -13.35 -3.89 9.16
N SER A 194 -12.57 -4.97 9.11
CA SER A 194 -12.86 -6.21 9.83
C SER A 194 -12.47 -6.18 11.32
N GLY A 195 -11.83 -5.12 11.81
CA GLY A 195 -11.35 -5.05 13.20
C GLY A 195 -10.13 -5.94 13.50
N LEU A 196 -9.67 -6.74 12.53
CA LEU A 196 -8.41 -7.47 12.62
C LEU A 196 -7.24 -6.50 12.59
N LYS A 197 -6.55 -6.36 13.73
CA LYS A 197 -5.33 -5.57 13.86
C LYS A 197 -4.14 -6.51 13.93
N GLN A 198 -3.58 -6.88 12.77
CA GLN A 198 -2.34 -7.65 12.71
C GLN A 198 -1.28 -6.86 11.93
N VAL A 199 -0.11 -6.70 12.52
CA VAL A 199 1.02 -6.08 11.85
C VAL A 199 1.69 -7.14 10.98
N LEU A 200 1.75 -6.89 9.66
CA LEU A 200 2.30 -7.83 8.68
C LEU A 200 3.78 -8.15 8.92
N THR A 201 4.55 -7.22 9.49
CA THR A 201 5.98 -7.42 9.78
C THR A 201 6.22 -8.38 10.95
N THR A 202 5.26 -8.54 11.87
CA THR A 202 5.38 -9.44 13.02
C THR A 202 4.68 -10.78 12.83
N ASN A 203 3.77 -10.89 11.84
CA ASN A 203 3.10 -12.14 11.52
C ASN A 203 3.74 -12.78 10.27
N PRO A 204 4.30 -14.01 10.35
CA PRO A 204 4.93 -14.68 9.21
C PRO A 204 3.96 -15.03 8.08
N GLY A 205 2.64 -14.87 8.27
CA GLY A 205 1.61 -15.27 7.32
C GLY A 205 1.80 -14.74 5.90
N TYR A 206 2.16 -13.47 5.72
CA TYR A 206 2.36 -12.90 4.38
C TYR A 206 3.56 -13.56 3.66
N ASN A 207 4.73 -13.55 4.29
CA ASN A 207 5.94 -14.15 3.71
C ASN A 207 5.76 -15.65 3.46
N ARG A 208 5.04 -16.36 4.33
CA ARG A 208 4.68 -17.76 4.11
C ARG A 208 3.87 -17.96 2.84
N ARG A 209 2.88 -17.11 2.57
CA ARG A 209 2.09 -17.17 1.33
C ARG A 209 2.94 -16.91 0.08
N VAL A 210 3.92 -16.01 0.17
CA VAL A 210 4.89 -15.79 -0.91
C VAL A 210 5.68 -17.08 -1.18
N THR A 211 6.18 -17.75 -0.14
CA THR A 211 6.89 -19.03 -0.29
C THR A 211 6.00 -20.10 -0.92
N GLU A 212 4.77 -20.28 -0.42
CA GLU A 212 3.82 -21.26 -0.96
C GLU A 212 3.49 -21.01 -2.45
N CYS A 213 3.39 -19.75 -2.87
CA CYS A 213 3.20 -19.41 -4.29
C CYS A 213 4.43 -19.76 -5.15
N ARG A 214 5.65 -19.56 -4.62
CA ARG A 214 6.89 -19.91 -5.32
C ARG A 214 7.04 -21.43 -5.45
N GLU A 215 6.77 -22.17 -4.38
CA GLU A 215 6.77 -23.63 -4.39
C GLU A 215 5.76 -24.18 -5.40
N ALA A 216 4.55 -23.64 -5.43
CA ALA A 216 3.55 -24.03 -6.42
C ALA A 216 3.97 -23.71 -7.86
N ALA A 217 4.56 -22.53 -8.11
CA ALA A 217 5.10 -22.18 -9.42
C ALA A 217 6.23 -23.14 -9.85
N GLU A 218 7.10 -23.52 -8.92
CA GLU A 218 8.18 -24.50 -9.19
C GLU A 218 7.63 -25.87 -9.59
N ILE A 219 6.61 -26.36 -8.87
CA ILE A 219 5.93 -27.63 -9.19
C ILE A 219 5.34 -27.57 -10.61
N LEU A 220 4.59 -26.51 -10.92
CA LEU A 220 3.93 -26.35 -12.22
C LEU A 220 4.92 -26.23 -13.38
N LEU A 221 5.96 -25.39 -13.24
CA LEU A 221 6.99 -25.23 -14.25
C LEU A 221 7.78 -26.51 -14.50
N LYS A 222 8.11 -27.26 -13.44
CA LYS A 222 8.80 -28.53 -13.53
C LYS A 222 7.95 -29.59 -14.22
N ALA A 223 6.65 -29.65 -13.91
CA ALA A 223 5.71 -30.55 -14.58
C ALA A 223 5.57 -30.23 -16.08
N ALA A 224 5.61 -28.95 -16.44
CA ALA A 224 5.63 -28.48 -17.83
C ALA A 224 7.00 -28.60 -18.53
N GLY A 225 8.06 -29.07 -17.84
CA GLY A 225 9.41 -29.15 -18.40
C GLY A 225 10.08 -27.80 -18.68
N LYS A 226 9.56 -26.71 -18.09
CA LYS A 226 10.08 -25.35 -18.26
C LYS A 226 11.17 -25.03 -17.25
N LYS A 227 12.21 -24.33 -17.71
CA LYS A 227 13.26 -23.74 -16.86
C LYS A 227 13.10 -22.23 -16.81
N ALA A 228 12.24 -21.76 -15.91
CA ALA A 228 11.98 -20.34 -15.66
C ALA A 228 12.07 -20.03 -14.16
N GLU A 229 12.11 -18.75 -13.79
CA GLU A 229 12.01 -18.36 -12.39
C GLU A 229 10.66 -18.83 -11.80
N PRO A 230 10.63 -19.41 -10.58
CA PRO A 230 9.42 -19.95 -9.97
C PRO A 230 8.51 -18.84 -9.43
N VAL A 231 7.87 -18.13 -10.35
CA VAL A 231 6.80 -17.18 -10.10
C VAL A 231 5.57 -17.58 -10.92
N LEU A 232 4.38 -17.44 -10.36
CA LEU A 232 3.14 -17.91 -11.00
C LEU A 232 2.88 -17.24 -12.35
N SER A 233 3.36 -16.00 -12.55
CA SER A 233 3.26 -15.27 -13.83
C SER A 233 4.17 -15.81 -14.96
N ASN A 234 4.95 -16.86 -14.69
CA ASN A 234 5.68 -17.62 -15.71
C ASN A 234 5.00 -18.94 -16.08
N VAL A 235 3.89 -19.29 -15.42
CA VAL A 235 3.08 -20.46 -15.74
C VAL A 235 1.98 -20.00 -16.70
N GLU A 236 1.94 -20.59 -17.89
CA GLU A 236 0.89 -20.28 -18.87
C GLU A 236 -0.43 -20.96 -18.48
N GLN A 237 -1.55 -20.47 -18.99
CA GLN A 237 -2.88 -20.97 -18.63
C GLN A 237 -3.03 -22.46 -18.95
N GLU A 238 -2.52 -22.91 -20.10
CA GLU A 238 -2.58 -24.32 -20.53
C GLU A 238 -1.78 -25.23 -19.60
N GLU A 239 -0.63 -24.76 -19.12
CA GLU A 239 0.24 -25.50 -18.19
C GLU A 239 -0.37 -25.62 -16.81
N PHE A 240 -0.99 -24.53 -16.36
CA PHE A 240 -1.76 -24.57 -15.13
C PHE A 240 -2.92 -25.54 -15.26
N GLU A 241 -3.73 -25.47 -16.31
CA GLU A 241 -4.87 -26.39 -16.49
C GLU A 241 -4.44 -27.86 -16.54
N ALA A 242 -3.31 -28.17 -17.19
CA ALA A 242 -2.76 -29.52 -17.26
C ALA A 242 -2.25 -30.05 -15.90
N HIS A 243 -1.81 -29.17 -15.00
CA HIS A 243 -1.08 -29.56 -13.79
C HIS A 243 -1.67 -29.02 -12.47
N LYS A 244 -2.79 -28.30 -12.50
CA LYS A 244 -3.39 -27.68 -11.30
C LYS A 244 -3.74 -28.67 -10.20
N GLY A 245 -3.99 -29.94 -10.54
CA GLY A 245 -4.22 -31.01 -9.56
C GLY A 245 -3.02 -31.30 -8.64
N MET A 246 -1.83 -30.75 -8.94
CA MET A 246 -0.60 -30.93 -8.15
C MET A 246 -0.39 -29.85 -7.08
N VAL A 247 -1.21 -28.80 -7.04
CA VAL A 247 -1.04 -27.66 -6.13
C VAL A 247 -2.28 -27.44 -5.26
N ASP A 248 -2.11 -26.73 -4.15
CA ASP A 248 -3.21 -26.45 -3.23
C ASP A 248 -4.32 -25.60 -3.88
N ARG A 249 -5.56 -25.86 -3.46
CA ARG A 249 -6.76 -25.15 -3.95
C ARG A 249 -6.69 -23.62 -3.76
N LEU A 250 -5.96 -23.14 -2.76
CA LEU A 250 -5.75 -21.69 -2.55
C LEU A 250 -4.92 -21.07 -3.68
N ILE A 251 -3.95 -21.80 -4.24
CA ILE A 251 -3.16 -21.35 -5.39
C ILE A 251 -4.01 -21.34 -6.65
N MET A 252 -4.92 -22.30 -6.81
CA MET A 252 -5.83 -22.32 -7.95
C MET A 252 -6.67 -21.04 -8.02
N LYS A 253 -7.18 -20.57 -6.86
CA LYS A 253 -7.93 -19.32 -6.78
C LYS A 253 -7.13 -18.11 -7.25
N LEU A 254 -5.81 -18.09 -7.05
CA LEU A 254 -4.96 -16.94 -7.45
C LEU A 254 -4.90 -16.74 -8.96
N LEU A 255 -5.07 -17.79 -9.75
CA LEU A 255 -5.05 -17.70 -11.20
C LEU A 255 -6.41 -17.27 -11.77
N ASP A 256 -7.51 -17.59 -11.09
CA ASP A 256 -8.84 -17.05 -11.42
C ASP A 256 -8.87 -15.51 -11.33
N PHE A 257 -8.06 -14.89 -10.46
CA PHE A 257 -7.92 -13.43 -10.40
C PHE A 257 -7.41 -12.81 -11.71
N GLY A 258 -6.56 -13.51 -12.47
CA GLY A 258 -6.08 -13.01 -13.76
C GLY A 258 -7.23 -12.79 -14.74
N THR A 259 -8.18 -13.72 -14.77
CA THR A 259 -9.39 -13.63 -15.58
C THR A 259 -10.30 -12.49 -15.12
N TYR A 260 -10.55 -12.38 -13.81
CA TYR A 260 -11.37 -11.28 -13.26
C TYR A 260 -10.75 -9.90 -13.53
N LEU A 261 -9.42 -9.80 -13.55
CA LEU A 261 -8.73 -8.55 -13.88
C LEU A 261 -9.04 -8.11 -15.31
N VAL A 262 -8.87 -8.98 -16.31
CA VAL A 262 -9.10 -8.62 -17.72
C VAL A 262 -10.54 -8.17 -17.95
N ILE A 263 -11.52 -8.96 -17.49
CA ILE A 263 -12.95 -8.62 -17.63
C ILE A 263 -13.29 -7.35 -16.84
N GLY A 264 -12.69 -7.17 -15.67
CA GLY A 264 -12.89 -5.98 -14.83
C GLY A 264 -12.38 -4.70 -15.49
N LEU A 265 -11.22 -4.76 -16.17
CA LEU A 265 -10.69 -3.60 -16.90
C LEU A 265 -11.65 -3.16 -18.03
N GLU A 266 -12.23 -4.12 -18.75
CA GLU A 266 -13.24 -3.83 -19.80
C GLU A 266 -14.53 -3.27 -19.21
N ALA A 267 -15.05 -3.89 -18.14
CA ALA A 267 -16.24 -3.40 -17.44
C ALA A 267 -16.07 -1.96 -16.96
N TRP A 268 -14.91 -1.63 -16.38
CA TRP A 268 -14.56 -0.26 -15.98
C TRP A 268 -14.48 0.69 -17.18
N ALA A 269 -13.77 0.30 -18.25
CA ALA A 269 -13.59 1.12 -19.44
C ALA A 269 -14.92 1.44 -20.15
N CYS A 270 -15.89 0.53 -20.09
CA CYS A 270 -17.22 0.68 -20.67
C CYS A 270 -18.24 1.37 -19.72
N GLY A 271 -17.87 1.71 -18.49
CA GLY A 271 -18.78 2.31 -17.50
C GLY A 271 -19.76 1.32 -16.87
N ASN A 272 -19.56 0.00 -17.06
CA ASN A 272 -20.37 -1.04 -16.43
C ASN A 272 -19.89 -1.29 -14.99
N PHE A 273 -20.15 -0.32 -14.11
CA PHE A 273 -19.71 -0.35 -12.71
C PHE A 273 -20.42 -1.43 -11.87
N GLU A 274 -21.62 -1.85 -12.27
CA GLU A 274 -22.32 -2.96 -11.62
C GLU A 274 -21.57 -4.28 -11.84
N GLU A 275 -21.21 -4.58 -13.09
CA GLU A 275 -20.41 -5.78 -13.41
C GLU A 275 -19.02 -5.72 -12.76
N PHE A 276 -18.39 -4.55 -12.79
CA PHE A 276 -17.11 -4.34 -12.09
C PHE A 276 -17.21 -4.66 -10.58
N GLY A 277 -18.29 -4.23 -9.92
CA GLY A 277 -18.56 -4.54 -8.52
C GLY A 277 -18.80 -6.03 -8.26
N LYS A 278 -19.53 -6.72 -9.15
CA LYS A 278 -19.73 -8.17 -9.08
C LYS A 278 -18.41 -8.92 -9.19
N LEU A 279 -17.52 -8.50 -10.09
CA LEU A 279 -16.19 -9.09 -10.27
C LEU A 279 -15.30 -8.91 -9.05
N ILE A 280 -15.29 -7.73 -8.41
CA ILE A 280 -14.58 -7.50 -7.14
C ILE A 280 -15.08 -8.46 -6.05
N SER A 281 -16.40 -8.65 -5.98
CA SER A 281 -17.02 -9.54 -5.00
C SER A 281 -16.65 -11.01 -5.27
N ALA A 282 -16.69 -11.43 -6.54
CA ALA A 282 -16.33 -12.77 -6.99
C ALA A 282 -14.83 -13.09 -6.78
N SER A 283 -13.96 -12.09 -6.93
CA SER A 283 -12.52 -12.23 -6.66
C SER A 283 -12.21 -12.29 -5.16
N GLY A 284 -13.19 -12.31 -4.26
CA GLY A 284 -12.95 -12.37 -2.82
C GLY A 284 -12.60 -11.02 -2.18
N GLY A 285 -13.06 -9.91 -2.77
CA GLY A 285 -13.00 -8.56 -2.20
C GLY A 285 -13.83 -8.46 -0.91
N CYS A 286 -13.27 -8.93 0.20
CA CYS A 286 -14.01 -9.05 1.46
C CYS A 286 -14.22 -7.73 2.20
N CYS A 287 -13.51 -6.67 1.82
CA CYS A 287 -13.52 -5.37 2.50
C CYS A 287 -13.82 -4.18 1.60
N VAL A 288 -14.06 -4.40 0.30
CA VAL A 288 -14.35 -3.34 -0.69
C VAL A 288 -15.56 -3.73 -1.50
N ALA A 289 -16.53 -2.82 -1.64
CA ALA A 289 -17.70 -3.03 -2.49
C ALA A 289 -18.01 -1.79 -3.32
N PHE A 290 -18.48 -2.01 -4.55
CA PHE A 290 -19.07 -0.97 -5.38
C PHE A 290 -20.58 -1.02 -5.19
N VAL A 291 -21.17 0.09 -4.75
CA VAL A 291 -22.61 0.19 -4.47
C VAL A 291 -23.21 1.30 -5.30
N ASN A 292 -24.46 1.12 -5.73
CA ASN A 292 -25.22 2.21 -6.33
C ASN A 292 -25.27 3.39 -5.35
N SER A 293 -24.98 4.57 -5.86
CA SER A 293 -24.81 5.77 -5.06
C SER A 293 -26.07 6.16 -4.26
N ASP A 294 -27.27 5.78 -4.72
CA ASP A 294 -28.54 6.07 -4.06
C ASP A 294 -28.81 5.19 -2.83
N TYR A 295 -28.13 4.04 -2.76
CA TYR A 295 -28.26 3.08 -1.67
C TYR A 295 -27.00 2.98 -0.81
N ALA A 296 -26.02 3.87 -0.99
CA ALA A 296 -24.72 3.78 -0.31
C ALA A 296 -24.86 3.85 1.22
N ASP A 297 -25.70 4.75 1.73
CA ASP A 297 -25.95 4.90 3.18
C ASP A 297 -26.67 3.68 3.76
N GLU A 298 -27.69 3.17 3.04
CA GLU A 298 -28.42 1.97 3.43
C GLU A 298 -27.50 0.74 3.45
N ALA A 299 -26.69 0.56 2.41
CA ALA A 299 -25.73 -0.53 2.31
C ALA A 299 -24.66 -0.44 3.42
N ALA A 300 -24.13 0.75 3.71
CA ALA A 300 -23.18 0.93 4.80
C ALA A 300 -23.82 0.60 6.16
N SER A 301 -25.04 1.05 6.42
CA SER A 301 -25.79 0.75 7.64
C SER A 301 -26.08 -0.75 7.80
N PHE A 302 -26.47 -1.41 6.70
CA PHE A 302 -26.67 -2.85 6.65
C PHE A 302 -25.39 -3.61 7.03
N VAL A 303 -24.26 -3.30 6.38
CA VAL A 303 -22.97 -3.95 6.67
C VAL A 303 -22.56 -3.73 8.12
N LYS A 304 -22.69 -2.50 8.64
CA LYS A 304 -22.38 -2.20 10.06
C LYS A 304 -23.20 -3.07 11.02
N THR A 305 -24.50 -3.22 10.74
CA THR A 305 -25.43 -3.97 11.59
C THR A 305 -25.19 -5.46 11.52
N GLU A 306 -25.09 -6.03 10.31
CA GLU A 306 -24.90 -7.46 10.12
C GLU A 306 -23.52 -7.94 10.56
N TYR A 307 -22.48 -7.12 10.37
CA TYR A 307 -21.14 -7.49 10.81
C TYR A 307 -21.04 -7.66 12.33
N VAL A 308 -21.72 -6.81 13.11
CA VAL A 308 -21.79 -6.95 14.58
C VAL A 308 -22.46 -8.26 14.98
N LYS A 309 -23.49 -8.71 14.23
CA LYS A 309 -24.18 -9.98 14.51
C LYS A 309 -23.30 -11.19 14.16
N LEU A 310 -22.62 -11.14 13.02
CA LEU A 310 -21.82 -12.25 12.51
C LEU A 310 -20.45 -12.39 13.21
N GLN A 311 -19.86 -11.26 13.63
CA GLN A 311 -18.50 -11.20 14.18
C GLN A 311 -18.43 -10.26 15.41
N PRO A 312 -19.15 -10.55 16.51
CA PRO A 312 -19.31 -9.63 17.63
C PRO A 312 -17.98 -9.28 18.33
N GLU A 313 -17.07 -10.25 18.47
CA GLU A 313 -15.76 -10.02 19.08
C GLU A 313 -14.90 -9.05 18.27
N LEU A 314 -14.80 -9.25 16.95
CA LEU A 314 -14.02 -8.37 16.08
C LEU A 314 -14.65 -6.99 15.96
N ALA A 315 -15.99 -6.93 15.87
CA ALA A 315 -16.72 -5.68 15.81
C ALA A 315 -16.53 -4.83 17.07
N SER A 316 -16.30 -5.44 18.24
CA SER A 316 -16.03 -4.72 19.49
C SER A 316 -14.74 -3.88 19.45
N HIS A 317 -13.80 -4.21 18.56
CA HIS A 317 -12.55 -3.48 18.39
C HIS A 317 -12.63 -2.31 17.39
N LEU A 318 -13.78 -2.14 16.74
CA LEU A 318 -14.03 -1.11 15.74
C LEU A 318 -14.69 0.12 16.36
N ASN A 319 -14.32 1.30 15.84
CA ASN A 319 -15.14 2.49 16.05
C ASN A 319 -16.38 2.38 15.14
N LYS A 320 -17.58 2.49 15.74
CA LYS A 320 -18.87 2.35 15.04
C LYS A 320 -19.06 3.36 13.90
N ASP A 321 -18.44 4.54 14.03
CA ASP A 321 -18.56 5.58 13.01
C ASP A 321 -17.70 5.28 11.78
N THR A 322 -16.53 4.67 11.99
CA THR A 322 -15.54 4.40 10.92
C THR A 322 -15.44 2.94 10.51
N SER A 323 -16.29 2.04 11.04
CA SER A 323 -16.25 0.60 10.72
C SER A 323 -16.58 0.30 9.27
N VAL A 324 -17.40 1.16 8.64
CA VAL A 324 -17.65 1.18 7.21
C VAL A 324 -17.59 2.64 6.76
N VAL A 325 -16.77 2.92 5.74
CA VAL A 325 -16.55 4.24 5.17
C VAL A 325 -17.07 4.25 3.74
N ILE A 326 -17.87 5.28 3.42
CA ILE A 326 -18.30 5.57 2.07
C ILE A 326 -17.25 6.50 1.46
N CYS A 327 -16.59 6.06 0.39
CA CYS A 327 -15.63 6.84 -0.35
C CYS A 327 -16.33 7.47 -1.56
N ASP A 328 -16.24 8.80 -1.64
CA ASP A 328 -16.68 9.53 -2.80
C ASP A 328 -15.69 9.32 -3.95
N SER A 329 -16.19 8.81 -5.06
CA SER A 329 -15.47 8.69 -6.34
C SER A 329 -15.09 10.05 -6.95
N GLY A 330 -15.45 11.16 -6.29
CA GLY A 330 -15.25 12.54 -6.73
C GLY A 330 -14.41 13.44 -5.80
N ASP A 331 -14.22 13.14 -4.52
CA ASP A 331 -13.61 14.09 -3.59
C ASP A 331 -12.29 13.55 -3.02
N CYS A 332 -11.25 13.55 -3.86
CA CYS A 332 -9.86 13.38 -3.49
C CYS A 332 -8.97 14.09 -4.53
N ALA A 333 -8.89 15.42 -4.41
CA ALA A 333 -7.83 16.25 -4.96
C ALA A 333 -7.60 17.45 -4.03
#